data_AF-A0A7S1HV54-F1
#
_entry.id   AF-A0A7S1HV54-F1
#
_cell.length_a   1.000
_cell.length_b   1.000
_cell.length_c   1.000
_cell.angle_alpha   90.00
_cell.angle_beta   90.00
_cell.angle_gamma   90.00
#
_symmetry.space_group_name_H-M   'P 1'
#
loop_
_entity.id
_entity.type
_entity.pdbx_description
1 polymer ?
#
loop_
_entity_poly.entity_id
_entity_poly.type
_entity_poly.pdbx_seq_one_letter_code
_entity_poly.pdbx_strand_id
1 'polypeptide(L)'
;MPAANSNFSQIPKDGDVQNHEDALEDTRHGTVDVDMVDFQSVEFLFEEGTKFCKVFLERRGGCAKPLVLEWKTENINMSKDQYMQQQGKVEMKPKQTHAFLAIKAIDNSLWNASALQHVHLEVPKNYADVAVLGELRTTTIALVNEDRFPSGVDEKVAENKEKSNRYTAIMLW
;
A
#
# COMPACT_ATOMS: atom_id res chain seq x y z
N MET A 1 35.38 -18.10 -91.29
CA MET A 1 34.31 -18.98 -90.75
C MET A 1 34.63 -19.29 -89.28
N PRO A 2 33.63 -19.54 -88.44
CA PRO A 2 33.29 -18.66 -87.31
C PRO A 2 33.89 -19.01 -85.94
N ALA A 3 33.69 -18.03 -85.05
CA ALA A 3 33.81 -17.96 -83.61
C ALA A 3 33.57 -19.23 -82.77
N ALA A 4 34.26 -19.29 -81.64
CA ALA A 4 33.69 -19.79 -80.39
C ALA A 4 34.21 -18.94 -79.22
N ASN A 5 33.32 -18.04 -78.77
CA ASN A 5 33.40 -17.28 -77.53
C ASN A 5 32.98 -18.20 -76.38
N SER A 6 33.78 -18.33 -75.33
CA SER A 6 33.34 -18.91 -74.06
C SER A 6 33.71 -17.98 -72.92
N ASN A 7 32.78 -17.06 -72.63
CA ASN A 7 32.74 -16.24 -71.42
C ASN A 7 32.67 -17.15 -70.19
N PHE A 8 33.77 -17.21 -69.43
CA PHE A 8 33.78 -17.74 -68.09
C PHE A 8 33.56 -16.58 -67.12
N SER A 9 32.36 -16.56 -66.53
CA SER A 9 31.95 -15.60 -65.50
C SER A 9 32.85 -15.75 -64.27
N GLN A 10 33.55 -14.67 -63.91
CA GLN A 10 34.30 -14.57 -62.67
C GLN A 10 33.32 -14.40 -61.50
N ILE A 11 33.37 -15.34 -60.57
CA ILE A 11 32.72 -15.25 -59.26
C ILE A 11 33.44 -14.13 -58.48
N PRO A 12 32.74 -13.11 -57.94
CA PRO A 12 33.35 -12.13 -57.06
C PRO A 12 33.85 -12.82 -55.80
N LYS A 13 35.15 -12.69 -55.53
CA LYS A 13 35.76 -13.11 -54.27
C LYS A 13 35.46 -12.07 -53.20
N ASP A 14 35.16 -12.59 -52.01
CA ASP A 14 35.40 -12.00 -50.71
C ASP A 14 34.88 -10.57 -50.51
N GLY A 15 33.62 -10.51 -50.07
CA GLY A 15 33.12 -9.33 -49.36
C GLY A 15 33.79 -9.26 -48.00
N ASP A 16 34.72 -8.31 -47.85
CA ASP A 16 35.20 -7.81 -46.57
C ASP A 16 33.99 -7.24 -45.80
N VAL A 17 33.38 -8.08 -44.96
CA VAL A 17 32.48 -7.62 -43.91
C VAL A 17 33.34 -6.99 -42.82
N GLN A 18 33.61 -5.70 -42.96
CA GLN A 18 34.12 -4.88 -41.86
C GLN A 18 33.05 -4.87 -40.78
N ASN A 19 33.23 -5.73 -39.76
CA ASN A 19 32.53 -5.61 -38.49
C ASN A 19 33.00 -4.30 -37.85
N HIS A 20 32.32 -3.21 -38.18
CA HIS A 20 32.30 -2.01 -37.35
C HIS A 20 31.63 -2.41 -36.04
N GLU A 21 32.44 -2.95 -35.12
CA GLU A 21 32.12 -2.97 -33.70
C GLU A 21 32.15 -1.52 -33.23
N ASP A 22 31.10 -0.78 -33.60
CA ASP A 22 30.77 0.49 -32.98
C ASP A 22 30.53 0.17 -31.51
N ALA A 23 31.57 0.38 -30.73
CA ALA A 23 31.51 0.52 -29.29
C ALA A 23 30.50 1.64 -29.01
N LEU A 24 29.25 1.23 -28.83
CA LEU A 24 28.25 1.98 -28.11
C LEU A 24 28.82 2.15 -26.70
N GLU A 25 29.62 3.19 -26.51
CA GLU A 25 29.91 3.77 -25.22
C GLU A 25 28.55 4.12 -24.62
N ASP A 26 28.06 3.16 -23.84
CA ASP A 26 26.89 3.22 -23.01
C ASP A 26 27.14 4.32 -21.97
N THR A 27 26.97 5.55 -22.44
CA THR A 27 26.89 6.78 -21.67
C THR A 27 25.57 6.72 -20.91
N ARG A 28 25.44 5.71 -20.03
CA ARG A 28 24.55 5.74 -18.88
C ARG A 28 25.03 6.94 -18.08
N HIS A 29 24.47 8.09 -18.44
CA HIS A 29 24.32 9.22 -17.56
C HIS A 29 24.00 8.60 -16.21
N GLY A 30 24.88 8.80 -15.23
CA GLY A 30 24.72 8.25 -13.90
C GLY A 30 23.42 8.78 -13.32
N THR A 31 22.32 8.11 -13.66
CA THR A 31 21.02 8.37 -13.12
C THR A 31 21.19 8.05 -11.66
N VAL A 32 21.21 9.10 -10.84
CA VAL A 32 21.17 8.97 -9.40
C VAL A 32 20.03 8.01 -9.13
N ASP A 33 20.37 6.85 -8.59
CA ASP A 33 19.41 5.77 -8.35
C ASP A 33 18.56 6.22 -7.15
N VAL A 34 17.48 6.93 -7.46
CA VAL A 34 16.52 7.45 -6.48
C VAL A 34 15.60 6.30 -6.12
N ASP A 35 15.52 6.01 -4.82
CA ASP A 35 14.68 4.92 -4.37
C ASP A 35 13.20 5.29 -4.47
N MET A 36 12.34 4.30 -4.68
CA MET A 36 10.89 4.46 -4.65
C MET A 36 10.35 3.77 -3.40
N VAL A 37 9.46 4.44 -2.67
CA VAL A 37 8.82 3.87 -1.47
C VAL A 37 7.30 3.89 -1.55
N ASP A 38 6.69 2.78 -1.17
CA ASP A 38 5.24 2.56 -1.18
C ASP A 38 4.78 1.81 0.07
N PHE A 39 3.48 1.86 0.36
CA PHE A 39 2.85 0.82 1.16
C PHE A 39 2.81 -0.51 0.40
N GLN A 40 2.86 -1.63 1.12
CA GLN A 40 2.75 -2.96 0.51
C GLN A 40 1.33 -3.36 0.09
N SER A 41 0.32 -2.68 0.63
CA SER A 41 -1.09 -2.97 0.37
C SER A 41 -1.88 -1.67 0.36
N VAL A 42 -3.00 -1.68 -0.37
CA VAL A 42 -3.98 -0.58 -0.40
C VAL A 42 -4.80 -0.51 0.88
N GLU A 43 -4.94 -1.66 1.55
CA GLU A 43 -5.75 -1.83 2.74
C GLU A 43 -5.09 -2.85 3.69
N PHE A 44 -5.17 -2.57 4.98
CA PHE A 44 -4.78 -3.50 6.04
C PHE A 44 -5.97 -3.70 6.98
N LEU A 45 -6.29 -4.96 7.26
CA LEU A 45 -7.37 -5.36 8.14
C LEU A 45 -6.80 -5.82 9.48
N PHE A 46 -7.34 -5.29 10.58
CA PHE A 46 -6.99 -5.70 11.94
C PHE A 46 -8.23 -5.86 12.80
N GLU A 47 -8.13 -6.69 13.83
CA GLU A 47 -9.12 -6.77 14.90
C GLU A 47 -8.94 -5.57 15.85
N GLU A 48 -10.05 -5.02 16.33
CA GLU A 48 -10.08 -3.88 17.24
C GLU A 48 -9.30 -4.09 18.55
N GLY A 49 -9.32 -5.30 19.11
CA GLY A 49 -8.53 -5.64 20.30
C GLY A 49 -7.01 -5.66 20.09
N THR A 50 -6.54 -5.50 18.85
CA THR A 50 -5.11 -5.46 18.54
C THR A 50 -4.49 -4.17 19.07
N LYS A 51 -3.47 -4.25 19.94
CA LYS A 51 -2.83 -3.04 20.50
C LYS A 51 -2.14 -2.16 19.44
N PHE A 52 -1.56 -2.78 18.41
CA PHE A 52 -0.79 -2.10 17.36
C PHE A 52 -1.03 -2.73 15.98
N CYS A 53 -1.40 -1.91 15.03
CA CYS A 53 -1.48 -2.23 13.61
C CYS A 53 -0.09 -2.11 12.98
N LYS A 54 0.37 -3.19 12.34
CA LYS A 54 1.63 -3.19 11.58
C LYS A 54 1.35 -2.93 10.11
N VAL A 55 1.61 -1.71 9.67
CA VAL A 55 1.44 -1.30 8.25
C VAL A 55 2.78 -1.40 7.55
N PHE A 56 2.87 -2.25 6.53
CA PHE A 56 4.14 -2.57 5.88
C PHE A 56 4.47 -1.64 4.72
N LEU A 57 5.76 -1.34 4.59
CA LEU A 57 6.35 -0.50 3.55
C LEU A 57 7.33 -1.31 2.70
N GLU A 58 7.40 -0.97 1.43
CA GLU A 58 8.38 -1.49 0.49
C GLU A 58 9.21 -0.34 -0.09
N ARG A 59 10.53 -0.53 -0.11
CA ARG A 59 11.51 0.35 -0.75
C ARG A 59 12.17 -0.39 -1.90
N ARG A 60 12.09 0.20 -3.09
CA ARG A 60 12.60 -0.32 -4.37
C ARG A 60 13.70 0.60 -4.89
N GLY A 61 14.68 0.06 -5.63
CA GLY A 61 15.88 0.78 -6.08
C GLY A 61 17.15 0.27 -5.43
N GLY A 62 18.27 0.99 -5.61
CA GLY A 62 19.57 0.60 -5.07
C GLY A 62 19.65 0.58 -3.53
N CYS A 63 18.77 1.29 -2.83
CA CYS A 63 18.68 1.35 -1.37
C CYS A 63 20.01 1.72 -0.68
N ALA A 64 20.90 2.46 -1.35
CA ALA A 64 22.28 2.61 -0.92
C ALA A 64 22.45 3.55 0.29
N LYS A 65 21.54 4.51 0.45
CA LYS A 65 21.56 5.53 1.51
C LYS A 65 20.55 5.21 2.62
N PRO A 66 20.72 5.70 3.85
CA PRO A 66 19.64 5.68 4.84
C PRO A 66 18.48 6.58 4.37
N LEU A 67 17.26 6.25 4.80
CA LEU A 67 16.05 7.00 4.48
C LEU A 67 15.18 7.15 5.72
N VAL A 68 14.68 8.34 5.99
CA VAL A 68 13.65 8.58 7.02
C VAL A 68 12.40 9.08 6.33
N LEU A 69 11.27 8.43 6.62
CA LEU A 69 9.95 8.81 6.14
C LEU A 69 9.12 9.35 7.31
N GLU A 70 8.26 10.30 7.01
CA GLU A 70 7.23 10.81 7.92
C GLU A 70 5.89 10.20 7.56
N TRP A 71 5.04 9.98 8.56
CA TRP A 71 3.69 9.48 8.35
C TRP A 71 2.69 10.13 9.29
N LYS A 72 1.42 10.16 8.87
CA LYS A 72 0.30 10.63 9.67
C LYS A 72 -0.97 9.85 9.36
N THR A 73 -1.86 9.70 10.34
CA THR A 73 -3.20 9.16 10.14
C THR A 73 -4.20 10.28 9.83
N GLU A 74 -5.25 9.93 9.10
CA GLU A 74 -6.43 10.76 8.86
C GLU A 74 -7.69 9.93 9.14
N ASN A 75 -8.63 10.51 9.89
CA ASN A 75 -9.89 9.87 10.23
C ASN A 75 -10.84 9.86 9.04
N ILE A 76 -11.55 8.74 8.83
CA ILE A 76 -12.56 8.62 7.77
C ILE A 76 -13.98 8.59 8.34
N ASN A 77 -14.26 7.70 9.29
CA ASN A 77 -15.63 7.45 9.74
C ASN A 77 -15.83 7.44 11.26
N MET A 78 -14.77 7.60 12.07
CA MET A 78 -14.91 7.62 13.53
C MET A 78 -15.38 8.98 14.02
N SER A 79 -16.04 9.01 15.19
CA SER A 79 -16.31 10.27 15.87
C SER A 79 -15.02 10.90 16.41
N LYS A 80 -15.02 12.22 16.66
CA LYS A 80 -13.84 12.93 17.18
C LYS A 80 -13.36 12.39 18.53
N ASP A 81 -14.27 11.86 19.34
CA ASP A 81 -13.96 11.32 20.67
C ASP A 81 -13.38 9.90 20.62
N GLN A 82 -13.48 9.24 19.46
CA GLN A 82 -13.03 7.86 19.22
C GLN A 82 -11.79 7.79 18.33
N TYR A 83 -11.35 8.93 17.81
CA TYR A 83 -10.18 9.03 16.96
C TYR A 83 -9.12 9.92 17.60
N MET A 84 -7.87 9.44 17.59
CA MET A 84 -6.70 10.24 17.91
C MET A 84 -5.79 10.23 16.70
N GLN A 85 -5.51 11.42 16.16
CA GLN A 85 -4.53 11.57 15.10
C GLN A 85 -3.16 11.13 15.60
N GLN A 86 -2.51 10.26 14.83
CA GLN A 86 -1.17 9.77 15.10
C GLN A 86 -0.25 10.21 13.98
N GLN A 87 1.01 10.47 14.33
CA GLN A 87 2.07 10.78 13.39
C GLN A 87 3.38 10.23 13.91
N GLY A 88 4.32 9.99 13.01
CA GLY A 88 5.61 9.46 13.41
C GLY A 88 6.62 9.45 12.27
N LYS A 89 7.75 8.78 12.55
CA LYS A 89 8.83 8.58 11.60
C LYS A 89 9.19 7.11 11.52
N VAL A 90 9.66 6.68 10.36
CA VAL A 90 10.25 5.35 10.17
C VAL A 90 11.59 5.51 9.46
N GLU A 91 12.60 4.84 9.99
CA GLU A 91 13.95 4.84 9.43
C GLU A 91 14.20 3.52 8.72
N MET A 92 14.64 3.60 7.46
CA MET A 92 15.09 2.48 6.65
C MET A 92 16.61 2.60 6.48
N LYS A 93 17.34 1.60 6.98
CA LYS A 93 18.79 1.53 6.89
C LYS A 93 19.25 1.29 5.44
N PRO A 94 20.53 1.53 5.11
CA PRO A 94 21.09 1.09 3.83
C PRO A 94 20.80 -0.39 3.57
N LYS A 95 20.42 -0.72 2.34
CA LYS A 95 20.03 -2.06 1.85
C LYS A 95 18.74 -2.62 2.48
N GLN A 96 18.07 -1.88 3.36
CA GLN A 96 16.79 -2.29 3.92
C GLN A 96 15.69 -1.99 2.92
N THR A 97 15.05 -3.04 2.40
CA THR A 97 13.95 -2.95 1.42
C THR A 97 12.58 -2.97 2.07
N HIS A 98 12.48 -3.33 3.34
CA HIS A 98 11.22 -3.50 4.06
C HIS A 98 11.24 -2.81 5.41
N ALA A 99 10.13 -2.17 5.77
CA ALA A 99 9.90 -1.61 7.10
C ALA A 99 8.42 -1.71 7.45
N PHE A 100 8.05 -1.33 8.68
CA PHE A 100 6.65 -1.23 9.06
C PHE A 100 6.45 -0.04 10.00
N LEU A 101 5.24 0.52 9.94
CA LEU A 101 4.73 1.49 10.90
C LEU A 101 4.01 0.74 12.01
N ALA A 102 4.27 1.10 13.26
CA ALA A 102 3.52 0.60 14.41
C ALA A 102 2.50 1.66 14.84
N ILE A 103 1.26 1.53 14.37
CA ILE A 103 0.18 2.48 14.64
C ILE A 103 -0.65 1.91 15.78
N LYS A 104 -0.91 2.70 16.82
CA LYS A 104 -1.73 2.25 17.95
C LYS A 104 -3.17 2.08 17.47
N ALA A 105 -3.79 0.94 17.72
CA ALA A 105 -5.23 0.82 17.51
C ALA A 105 -5.97 1.49 18.67
N ILE A 106 -7.06 2.17 18.35
CA ILE A 106 -7.92 2.82 19.33
C ILE A 106 -9.19 1.99 19.37
N ASP A 107 -9.43 1.41 20.53
CA ASP A 107 -10.62 0.64 20.82
C ASP A 107 -11.84 1.57 20.87
N ASN A 108 -12.80 1.34 19.96
CA ASN A 108 -14.06 2.04 19.89
C ASN A 108 -15.09 1.32 20.76
N SER A 109 -15.49 1.96 21.85
CA SER A 109 -16.51 1.43 22.77
C SER A 109 -17.93 1.37 22.18
N LEU A 110 -18.16 1.84 20.95
CA LEU A 110 -19.45 1.73 20.27
C LEU A 110 -19.54 0.47 19.41
N TRP A 111 -20.51 -0.36 19.79
CA TRP A 111 -20.83 -1.71 19.31
C TRP A 111 -21.08 -1.92 17.80
N ASN A 112 -20.90 -0.96 16.88
CA ASN A 112 -21.53 -1.09 15.56
C ASN A 112 -20.77 -0.59 14.33
N ALA A 113 -19.57 -0.02 14.47
CA ALA A 113 -18.88 0.52 13.31
C ALA A 113 -17.42 0.08 13.28
N SER A 114 -17.04 -0.64 12.21
CA SER A 114 -15.63 -0.80 11.85
C SER A 114 -15.01 0.58 11.69
N ALA A 115 -13.86 0.79 12.32
CA ALA A 115 -13.13 2.05 12.25
C ALA A 115 -12.22 2.06 11.01
N LEU A 116 -12.40 3.07 10.16
CA LEU A 116 -11.59 3.31 8.98
C LEU A 116 -10.74 4.56 9.19
N GLN A 117 -9.45 4.44 8.87
CA GLN A 117 -8.52 5.56 8.85
C GLN A 117 -7.55 5.43 7.68
N HIS A 118 -7.16 6.55 7.08
CA HIS A 118 -6.07 6.59 6.12
C HIS A 118 -4.74 6.80 6.82
N VAL A 119 -3.68 6.29 6.21
CA VAL A 119 -2.29 6.56 6.58
C VAL A 119 -1.61 7.17 5.37
N HIS A 120 -0.98 8.32 5.56
CA HIS A 120 -0.26 9.04 4.51
C HIS A 120 1.24 8.97 4.79
N LEU A 121 2.03 8.73 3.75
CA LEU A 121 3.48 8.85 3.76
C LEU A 121 3.94 10.18 3.20
N GLU A 122 5.04 10.69 3.75
CA GLU A 122 5.74 11.87 3.27
C GLU A 122 7.25 11.60 3.27
N VAL A 123 7.92 12.04 2.19
CA VAL A 123 9.39 12.11 2.14
C VAL A 123 9.79 13.52 2.60
N PRO A 124 10.48 13.67 3.74
CA PRO A 124 10.95 14.97 4.19
C PRO A 124 11.88 15.62 3.14
N LYS A 125 11.85 16.95 3.04
CA LYS A 125 12.61 17.70 2.01
C LYS A 125 14.09 17.37 1.96
N ASN A 126 14.71 17.04 3.10
CA ASN A 126 16.12 16.69 3.20
C ASN A 126 16.45 15.25 2.75
N TYR A 127 15.45 14.47 2.32
CA TYR A 127 15.59 13.15 1.72
C TYR A 127 15.04 13.09 0.28
N ALA A 128 14.65 14.23 -0.30
CA ALA A 128 14.06 14.29 -1.65
C ALA A 128 15.04 13.92 -2.78
N ASP A 129 16.35 13.95 -2.53
CA ASP A 129 17.40 13.45 -3.44
C ASP A 129 17.68 11.95 -3.26
N VAL A 130 17.13 11.34 -2.21
CA VAL A 130 17.36 9.93 -1.86
C VAL A 130 16.21 9.06 -2.31
N ALA A 131 14.97 9.51 -2.11
CA ALA A 131 13.79 8.73 -2.42
C ALA A 131 12.63 9.61 -2.91
N VAL A 132 11.74 8.97 -3.67
CA VAL A 132 10.42 9.49 -4.03
C VAL A 132 9.34 8.52 -3.53
N LEU A 133 8.14 9.05 -3.31
CA LEU A 133 6.98 8.20 -3.06
C LEU A 133 6.51 7.60 -4.39
N GLY A 134 6.19 6.30 -4.38
CA GLY A 134 5.53 5.68 -5.52
C GLY A 134 4.03 6.00 -5.57
N GLU A 135 3.29 5.18 -6.32
CA GLU A 135 1.85 5.37 -6.52
C GLU A 135 1.05 5.16 -5.23
N LEU A 136 1.50 4.24 -4.37
CA LEU A 136 0.78 3.82 -3.18
C LEU A 136 1.32 4.50 -1.91
N ARG A 137 1.17 5.83 -1.90
CA ARG A 137 1.57 6.71 -0.79
C ARG A 137 0.52 6.91 0.31
N THR A 138 -0.69 6.39 0.09
CA THR A 138 -1.79 6.38 1.06
C THR A 138 -2.34 4.95 1.13
N THR A 139 -2.58 4.44 2.34
CA THR A 139 -3.25 3.16 2.57
C THR A 139 -4.40 3.34 3.56
N THR A 140 -5.36 2.41 3.53
CA THR A 140 -6.43 2.33 4.53
C THR A 140 -6.07 1.31 5.61
N ILE A 141 -6.38 1.65 6.87
CA ILE A 141 -6.49 0.68 7.96
C ILE A 141 -7.97 0.51 8.26
N ALA A 142 -8.42 -0.74 8.26
CA ALA A 142 -9.74 -1.14 8.70
C ALA A 142 -9.61 -1.92 10.01
N LEU A 143 -10.15 -1.35 11.09
CA LEU A 143 -10.31 -2.03 12.39
C LEU A 143 -11.70 -2.64 12.42
N VAL A 144 -11.75 -3.97 12.46
CA VAL A 144 -12.99 -4.74 12.52
C VAL A 144 -13.36 -4.95 13.97
N ASN A 145 -14.60 -4.60 14.31
CA ASN A 145 -15.15 -4.89 15.61
C ASN A 145 -15.27 -6.41 15.81
N GLU A 146 -14.70 -6.92 16.90
CA GLU A 146 -14.73 -8.33 17.30
C GLU A 146 -15.80 -8.65 18.36
N ASP A 147 -16.55 -7.63 18.79
CA ASP A 147 -17.64 -7.73 19.75
C ASP A 147 -18.70 -8.72 19.28
N ARG A 148 -18.96 -9.74 20.12
CA ARG A 148 -20.01 -10.73 19.86
C ARG A 148 -21.37 -10.11 20.06
N PHE A 149 -22.11 -9.87 18.96
CA PHE A 149 -23.51 -9.40 18.98
C PHE A 149 -24.27 -9.99 20.18
N PRO A 150 -24.94 -9.19 21.04
CA PRO A 150 -25.51 -9.72 22.26
C PRO A 150 -26.65 -10.66 21.89
N SER A 151 -26.39 -11.97 21.98
CA SER A 151 -27.38 -13.00 21.71
C SER A 151 -28.45 -12.97 22.82
N GLY A 152 -29.73 -12.98 22.45
CA GLY A 152 -30.86 -13.03 23.40
C GLY A 152 -31.48 -11.67 23.77
N VAL A 153 -31.08 -10.56 23.12
CA VAL A 153 -31.76 -9.26 23.29
C VAL A 153 -33.09 -9.24 22.53
N ASP A 154 -33.16 -9.87 21.36
CA ASP A 154 -34.39 -9.96 20.56
C ASP A 154 -35.50 -10.75 21.27
N GLU A 155 -35.13 -11.80 22.03
CA GLU A 155 -36.09 -12.64 22.76
C GLU A 155 -36.81 -11.86 23.87
N LYS A 156 -36.10 -10.97 24.58
CA LYS A 156 -36.68 -10.16 25.66
C LYS A 156 -37.57 -9.03 25.15
N VAL A 157 -37.27 -8.46 23.98
CA VAL A 157 -38.10 -7.42 23.36
C VAL A 157 -39.40 -8.02 22.80
N ALA A 158 -39.34 -9.25 22.26
CA ALA A 158 -40.51 -9.99 21.81
C ALA A 158 -41.47 -10.34 22.98
N GLU A 159 -40.94 -10.87 24.09
CA GLU A 159 -41.75 -11.17 25.29
C GLU A 159 -42.43 -9.93 25.89
N ASN A 160 -41.75 -8.77 25.88
CA ASN A 160 -42.33 -7.53 26.41
C ASN A 160 -43.42 -6.95 25.50
N LYS A 161 -43.33 -7.13 24.17
CA LYS A 161 -44.42 -6.77 23.24
C LYS A 161 -45.65 -7.67 23.44
N GLU A 162 -45.46 -8.96 23.66
CA GLU A 162 -46.57 -9.87 23.97
C GLU A 162 -47.28 -9.54 25.28
N LYS A 163 -46.52 -9.18 26.33
CA LYS A 163 -47.11 -8.74 27.61
C LYS A 163 -47.85 -7.42 27.47
N SER A 164 -47.32 -6.46 26.71
CA SER A 164 -47.97 -5.16 26.48
C SER A 164 -49.31 -5.27 25.75
N ASN A 165 -49.43 -6.15 24.75
CA ASN A 165 -50.69 -6.38 24.03
C ASN A 165 -51.77 -7.08 24.87
N ARG A 166 -51.41 -7.80 25.95
CA ARG A 166 -52.41 -8.42 26.84
C ARG A 166 -53.11 -7.42 27.76
N TYR A 167 -52.51 -6.26 28.04
CA TYR A 167 -53.12 -5.24 28.89
C TYR A 167 -54.06 -4.29 28.15
N THR A 168 -53.99 -4.22 26.82
CA THR A 168 -54.90 -3.38 26.01
C THR A 168 -56.26 -4.04 25.76
N ALA A 169 -56.38 -5.36 25.97
CA ALA A 169 -57.60 -6.11 25.71
C ALA A 169 -58.59 -6.18 26.90
N ILE A 170 -58.23 -5.66 28.09
CA ILE A 170 -59.04 -5.80 29.32
C ILE A 170 -59.79 -4.50 29.70
N MET A 171 -59.61 -3.38 28.98
CA MET A 171 -60.26 -2.09 29.29
C MET A 171 -61.31 -1.62 28.25
N LEU A 172 -62.11 -2.55 27.72
CA LEU A 172 -63.28 -2.21 26.89
C LEU A 172 -64.45 -3.13 27.22
N TRP A 173 -65.07 -2.96 28.40
CA TRP A 173 -66.46 -3.34 28.70
C TRP A 173 -67.01 -2.41 29.77
#